data_AF-A0A7S3DU22-F1
#
_entry.id   AF-A0A7S3DU22-F1
#
_cell.length_a   1.000
_cell.length_b   1.000
_cell.length_c   1.000
_cell.angle_alpha   90.00
_cell.angle_beta   90.00
_cell.angle_gamma   90.00
#
_symmetry.space_group_name_H-M   'P 1'
#
loop_
_entity.id
_entity.type
_entity.pdbx_description
1 polymer ?
#
loop_
_entity_poly.entity_id
_entity_poly.type
_entity_poly.pdbx_seq_one_letter_code
_entity_poly.pdbx_strand_id
1 'polypeptide(L)'
;GKIAFGINLYNLMIKYAFLKVGAGDTDYNRLVFFNKVSFRVGPHIYNFQDWENGILRGNRKAPYALSVQFSKKTDPRLPLIVENVDSRLHFGLNCGAQSCPPVNYYTAQNLDQELRLAAAAFCEDEGNVSINEDKR
;
A
#
# COMPACT_ATOMS: atom_id res chain seq x y z
N GLY A 1 11.93 3.80 10.24
CA GLY A 1 10.93 3.28 11.20
C GLY A 1 9.50 3.37 10.68
N LYS A 2 8.94 4.58 10.53
CA LYS A 2 7.53 4.81 10.17
C LYS A 2 7.05 4.06 8.91
N ILE A 3 7.82 4.09 7.83
CA ILE A 3 7.46 3.40 6.57
C ILE A 3 7.42 1.88 6.76
N ALA A 4 8.46 1.28 7.34
CA ALA A 4 8.52 -0.17 7.61
C ALA A 4 7.31 -0.63 8.45
N PHE A 5 7.00 0.10 9.54
CA PHE A 5 5.80 -0.15 10.35
C PHE A 5 4.52 -0.04 9.51
N GLY A 6 4.39 1.02 8.72
CA GLY A 6 3.20 1.26 7.92
C GLY A 6 2.98 0.19 6.85
N ILE A 7 4.02 -0.26 6.16
CA ILE A 7 3.92 -1.36 5.18
C ILE A 7 3.51 -2.66 5.88
N ASN A 8 4.18 -3.02 6.97
CA ASN A 8 3.87 -4.25 7.71
C ASN A 8 2.43 -4.25 8.24
N LEU A 9 1.97 -3.14 8.80
CA LEU A 9 0.62 -3.02 9.32
C LEU A 9 -0.41 -3.08 8.20
N TYR A 10 -0.18 -2.42 7.05
CA TYR A 10 -1.04 -2.55 5.88
C TYR A 10 -1.16 -4.02 5.43
N ASN A 11 -0.02 -4.69 5.25
CA ASN A 11 0.03 -6.08 4.79
C ASN A 11 -0.67 -7.04 5.76
N LEU A 12 -0.56 -6.79 7.07
CA LEU A 12 -1.30 -7.53 8.09
C LEU A 12 -2.80 -7.27 8.03
N MET A 13 -3.21 -6.00 7.92
CA MET A 13 -4.62 -5.59 7.84
C MET A 13 -5.30 -6.18 6.59
N ILE A 14 -4.63 -6.19 5.44
CA ILE A 14 -5.15 -6.81 4.21
C ILE A 14 -5.42 -8.30 4.42
N LYS A 15 -4.42 -9.05 4.90
CA LYS A 15 -4.55 -10.49 5.17
C LYS A 15 -5.70 -10.77 6.14
N TYR A 16 -5.78 -10.01 7.25
CA TYR A 16 -6.84 -10.16 8.22
C TYR A 16 -8.23 -9.83 7.64
N ALA A 17 -8.35 -8.74 6.87
CA ALA A 17 -9.59 -8.34 6.25
C ALA A 17 -10.10 -9.40 5.26
N PHE A 18 -9.21 -9.97 4.44
CA PHE A 18 -9.56 -11.05 3.52
C PHE A 18 -10.11 -12.28 4.26
N LEU A 19 -9.49 -12.67 5.37
CA LEU A 19 -9.97 -13.78 6.19
C LEU A 19 -11.34 -13.51 6.84
N LYS A 20 -11.65 -12.24 7.13
CA LYS A 20 -12.87 -11.87 7.86
C LYS A 20 -14.06 -11.54 6.98
N VAL A 21 -13.84 -10.86 5.85
CA VAL A 21 -14.92 -10.35 4.99
C VAL A 21 -14.78 -10.74 3.53
N GLY A 22 -13.72 -11.45 3.15
CA GLY A 22 -13.42 -11.83 1.77
C GLY A 22 -12.77 -10.72 0.94
N ALA A 23 -12.14 -11.10 -0.17
CA ALA A 23 -11.61 -10.20 -1.17
C ALA A 23 -12.64 -10.13 -2.31
N GLY A 24 -13.52 -9.13 -2.29
CA GLY A 24 -14.70 -9.08 -3.17
C GLY A 24 -14.43 -9.47 -4.63
N ASP A 25 -15.36 -10.22 -5.22
CA ASP A 25 -15.13 -10.98 -6.46
C ASP A 25 -15.15 -10.15 -7.76
N THR A 26 -15.40 -8.84 -7.66
CA THR A 26 -15.50 -7.92 -8.80
C THR A 26 -14.71 -6.65 -8.55
N ASP A 27 -14.32 -5.94 -9.61
CA ASP A 27 -13.58 -4.67 -9.47
C ASP A 27 -14.33 -3.64 -8.62
N TYR A 28 -15.66 -3.58 -8.76
CA TYR A 28 -16.49 -2.73 -7.91
C TYR A 28 -16.44 -3.16 -6.44
N ASN A 29 -16.58 -4.46 -6.16
CA ASN A 29 -16.53 -4.96 -4.78
C ASN A 29 -15.14 -4.77 -4.17
N ARG A 30 -14.06 -4.89 -4.95
CA ARG A 30 -12.70 -4.55 -4.50
C ARG A 30 -12.59 -3.06 -4.18
N LEU A 31 -13.09 -2.19 -5.06
CA LEU A 31 -13.10 -0.75 -4.79
C LEU A 31 -13.83 -0.43 -3.48
N VAL A 32 -15.02 -1.00 -3.27
CA VAL A 32 -15.79 -0.85 -2.03
C VAL A 32 -15.00 -1.37 -0.83
N PHE A 33 -14.38 -2.55 -0.95
CA PHE A 33 -13.55 -3.15 0.10
C PHE A 33 -12.43 -2.18 0.55
N PHE A 34 -11.62 -1.66 -0.38
CA PHE A 34 -10.50 -0.77 -0.05
C PHE A 34 -10.94 0.57 0.55
N ASN A 35 -12.17 1.02 0.25
CA ASN A 35 -12.72 2.29 0.75
C ASN A 35 -13.52 2.15 2.06
N LYS A 36 -14.05 0.95 2.38
CA LYS A 36 -14.96 0.75 3.52
C LYS A 36 -14.35 -0.05 4.65
N VAL A 37 -13.57 -1.08 4.35
CA VAL A 37 -12.94 -1.89 5.40
C VAL A 37 -11.95 -1.02 6.15
N SER A 38 -12.13 -0.93 7.47
CA SER A 38 -11.44 0.03 8.30
C SER A 38 -10.95 -0.59 9.59
N PHE A 39 -9.82 -0.10 10.07
CA PHE A 39 -9.18 -0.54 11.31
C PHE A 39 -8.98 0.65 12.23
N ARG A 40 -9.16 0.42 13.54
CA ARG A 40 -8.78 1.39 14.56
C ARG A 40 -7.31 1.20 14.90
N VAL A 41 -6.51 2.24 14.70
CA VAL A 41 -5.08 2.28 15.04
C VAL A 41 -4.85 3.48 15.95
N GLY A 42 -4.59 3.21 17.23
CA GLY A 42 -4.57 4.25 18.26
C GLY A 42 -5.93 4.97 18.36
N PRO A 43 -5.96 6.32 18.38
CA PRO A 43 -7.20 7.08 18.52
C PRO A 43 -7.99 7.24 17.22
N HIS A 44 -7.47 6.78 16.08
CA HIS A 44 -8.05 7.05 14.76
C HIS A 44 -8.47 5.79 14.02
N ILE A 45 -9.37 5.96 13.06
CA ILE A 45 -9.83 4.91 12.16
C ILE A 45 -9.23 5.16 10.77
N TYR A 46 -8.80 4.10 10.11
CA TYR A 46 -8.20 4.13 8.79
C TYR A 46 -8.80 3.03 7.93
N ASN A 47 -9.26 3.39 6.73
CA ASN A 47 -9.43 2.41 5.65
C ASN A 47 -8.11 2.21 4.89
N PHE A 48 -8.10 1.32 3.91
CA PHE A 48 -6.89 1.06 3.14
C PHE A 48 -6.43 2.25 2.29
N GLN A 49 -7.37 3.05 1.77
CA GLN A 49 -7.05 4.28 1.04
C GLN A 49 -6.42 5.35 1.94
N ASP A 50 -6.92 5.53 3.16
CA ASP A 50 -6.36 6.42 4.18
C ASP A 50 -4.93 6.00 4.51
N TRP A 51 -4.68 4.69 4.64
CA TRP A 51 -3.36 4.19 4.99
C TRP A 51 -2.36 4.32 3.84
N GLU A 52 -2.74 3.89 2.64
CA GLU A 52 -1.86 3.92 1.46
C GLU A 52 -1.66 5.35 0.97
N ASN A 53 -2.75 6.05 0.62
CA ASN A 53 -2.68 7.36 -0.01
C ASN A 53 -2.52 8.48 1.02
N GLY A 54 -3.18 8.38 2.17
CA GLY A 54 -3.12 9.35 3.25
C GLY A 54 -1.80 9.31 4.03
N ILE A 55 -1.42 8.13 4.55
CA ILE A 55 -0.23 7.99 5.41
C ILE A 55 1.03 7.72 4.58
N LEU A 56 1.09 6.60 3.86
CA LEU A 56 2.33 6.10 3.24
C LEU A 56 2.78 6.92 2.04
N ARG A 57 1.84 7.40 1.22
CA ARG A 57 2.12 8.26 0.06
C ARG A 57 2.10 9.74 0.40
N GLY A 58 2.18 10.13 1.68
CA GLY A 58 2.29 11.53 2.10
C GLY A 58 1.05 12.36 1.72
N ASN A 59 -0.14 11.80 1.94
CA ASN A 59 -1.43 12.39 1.59
C ASN A 59 -1.56 12.84 0.13
N ARG A 60 -0.92 12.09 -0.78
CA ARG A 60 -1.03 12.30 -2.22
C ARG A 60 -2.37 11.80 -2.73
N LYS A 61 -2.85 12.46 -3.77
CA LYS A 61 -4.09 12.10 -4.46
C LYS A 61 -3.98 10.66 -5.01
N ALA A 62 -5.01 9.87 -4.77
CA ALA A 62 -5.12 8.54 -5.39
C ALA A 62 -5.40 8.71 -6.91
N PRO A 63 -5.00 7.74 -7.75
CA PRO A 63 -5.38 7.74 -9.16
C PRO A 63 -6.90 7.93 -9.31
N TYR A 64 -7.31 8.83 -10.21
CA TYR A 64 -8.71 9.13 -10.52
C TYR A 64 -9.57 9.71 -9.38
N ALA A 65 -9.00 9.96 -8.19
CA ALA A 65 -9.71 10.67 -7.13
C ALA A 65 -9.99 12.14 -7.52
N LEU A 66 -10.81 12.86 -6.76
CA LEU A 66 -10.98 14.31 -6.93
C LEU A 66 -10.13 15.11 -5.93
N SER A 67 -9.96 14.59 -4.71
CA SER A 67 -9.21 15.21 -3.62
C SER A 67 -8.18 14.26 -3.00
N VAL A 68 -7.35 14.81 -2.10
CA VAL A 68 -6.51 14.02 -1.19
C VAL A 68 -7.38 13.35 -0.11
N GLN A 69 -6.82 12.38 0.63
CA GLN A 69 -7.55 11.63 1.66
C GLN A 69 -7.81 12.47 2.90
N PHE A 70 -6.79 13.18 3.38
CA PHE A 70 -6.85 13.98 4.60
C PHE A 70 -6.94 15.46 4.27
N SER A 71 -7.93 16.15 4.85
CA SER A 71 -8.05 17.60 4.75
C SER A 71 -6.79 18.26 5.33
N LYS A 72 -6.06 19.02 4.51
CA LYS A 72 -4.79 19.68 4.89
C LYS A 72 -4.90 20.67 6.05
N LYS A 73 -6.11 21.08 6.42
CA LYS A 73 -6.34 22.10 7.46
C LYS A 73 -6.80 21.53 8.80
N THR A 74 -7.47 20.38 8.78
CA THR A 74 -8.29 19.94 9.93
C THR A 74 -8.09 18.49 10.31
N ASP A 75 -7.44 17.67 9.48
CA ASP A 75 -7.33 16.25 9.77
C ASP A 75 -6.25 15.99 10.84
N PRO A 76 -6.60 15.40 11.99
CA PRO A 76 -5.65 15.15 13.08
C PRO A 76 -4.58 14.11 12.73
N ARG A 77 -4.75 13.38 11.61
CA ARG A 77 -3.82 12.35 11.14
C ARG A 77 -2.66 12.94 10.33
N LEU A 78 -2.69 14.23 9.97
CA LEU A 78 -1.63 14.88 9.19
C LEU A 78 -0.22 14.76 9.79
N PRO A 79 0.01 14.85 11.12
CA PRO A 79 1.35 14.67 11.69
C PRO A 79 1.92 13.25 11.55
N LEU A 80 1.10 12.28 11.17
CA LEU A 80 1.48 10.87 11.02
C LEU A 80 1.89 10.53 9.59
N ILE A 81 1.70 11.43 8.61
CA ILE A 81 2.02 11.17 7.21
C ILE A 81 3.52 10.97 7.01
N VAL A 82 3.88 10.19 6.00
CA VAL A 82 5.26 10.04 5.55
C VAL A 82 5.63 11.26 4.70
N GLU A 83 6.69 11.96 5.10
CA GLU A 83 7.18 13.14 4.38
C GLU A 83 7.97 12.74 3.11
N ASN A 84 8.93 11.83 3.28
CA ASN A 84 9.77 11.32 2.19
C ASN A 84 9.15 10.06 1.60
N VAL A 85 8.32 10.24 0.56
CA VAL A 85 7.64 9.15 -0.12
C VAL A 85 8.61 8.38 -1.02
N ASP A 86 8.68 7.07 -0.82
CA ASP A 86 9.44 6.14 -1.63
C ASP A 86 8.53 5.42 -2.64
N SER A 87 8.75 5.60 -3.95
CA SER A 87 7.92 4.95 -4.97
C SER A 87 7.94 3.43 -4.88
N ARG A 88 9.00 2.84 -4.32
CA ARG A 88 9.12 1.38 -4.14
C ARG A 88 8.11 0.82 -3.15
N LEU A 89 7.43 1.67 -2.37
CA LEU A 89 6.34 1.24 -1.49
C LEU A 89 5.28 0.44 -2.24
N HIS A 90 5.03 0.75 -3.52
CA HIS A 90 4.04 0.03 -4.33
C HIS A 90 4.39 -1.44 -4.56
N PHE A 91 5.68 -1.80 -4.57
CA PHE A 91 6.12 -3.20 -4.64
C PHE A 91 6.05 -3.90 -3.27
N GLY A 92 6.06 -3.13 -2.19
CA GLY A 92 6.02 -3.69 -0.84
C GLY A 92 4.63 -3.81 -0.23
N LEU A 93 3.64 -3.08 -0.75
CA LEU A 93 2.25 -3.19 -0.34
C LEU A 93 1.58 -4.36 -1.05
N ASN A 94 1.11 -5.31 -0.25
CA ASN A 94 0.40 -6.48 -0.75
C ASN A 94 -1.06 -6.09 -1.03
N CYS A 95 -1.46 -6.07 -2.30
CA CYS A 95 -2.83 -5.83 -2.74
C CYS A 95 -3.71 -7.10 -2.69
N GLY A 96 -3.16 -8.21 -2.20
CA GLY A 96 -3.82 -9.50 -2.06
C GLY A 96 -3.89 -10.33 -3.33
N ALA A 97 -3.15 -9.93 -4.38
CA ALA A 97 -3.07 -10.68 -5.64
C ALA A 97 -2.10 -11.88 -5.53
N GLN A 98 -2.36 -12.91 -6.34
CA GLN A 98 -1.56 -14.14 -6.39
C GLN A 98 -0.06 -13.91 -6.69
N SER A 99 0.28 -12.79 -7.35
CA SER A 99 1.63 -12.43 -7.78
C SER A 99 2.48 -11.68 -6.73
N CYS A 100 2.01 -11.56 -5.48
CA CYS A 100 2.78 -10.82 -4.47
C CYS A 100 4.03 -11.60 -3.99
N PRO A 101 5.24 -11.01 -4.07
CA PRO A 101 6.49 -11.69 -3.74
C PRO A 101 6.63 -11.99 -2.23
N PRO A 102 7.49 -12.95 -1.85
CA PRO A 102 7.60 -13.51 -0.50
C PRO A 102 8.25 -12.59 0.57
N VAL A 103 8.25 -11.27 0.39
CA VAL A 103 8.79 -10.36 1.42
C VAL A 103 7.76 -10.20 2.54
N ASN A 104 7.91 -11.02 3.58
CA ASN A 104 6.92 -11.11 4.65
C ASN A 104 7.03 -9.98 5.69
N TYR A 105 8.19 -9.34 5.85
CA TYR A 105 8.38 -8.30 6.87
C TYR A 105 9.43 -7.25 6.45
N TYR A 106 9.13 -5.98 6.71
CA TYR A 106 10.03 -4.85 6.51
C TYR A 106 10.61 -4.39 7.84
N THR A 107 11.91 -4.17 7.92
CA THR A 107 12.62 -3.69 9.10
C THR A 107 13.04 -2.24 8.94
N ALA A 108 13.14 -1.50 10.04
CA ALA A 108 13.56 -0.10 9.96
C ALA A 108 15.00 0.05 9.48
N GLN A 109 15.85 -0.95 9.76
CA GLN A 109 17.28 -0.99 9.49
C GLN A 109 17.56 -1.33 8.02
N ASN A 110 16.80 -2.27 7.44
CA ASN A 110 17.06 -2.77 6.09
C ASN A 110 16.03 -2.31 5.04
N LEU A 111 15.16 -1.36 5.39
CA LEU A 111 14.02 -0.93 4.56
C LEU A 111 14.41 -0.64 3.11
N ASP A 112 15.53 0.05 2.88
CA ASP A 112 15.99 0.40 1.53
C ASP A 112 16.27 -0.84 0.68
N GLN A 113 17.04 -1.78 1.26
CA GLN A 113 17.41 -3.03 0.61
C GLN A 113 16.20 -3.95 0.43
N GLU A 114 15.30 -4.03 1.41
CA GLU A 114 14.07 -4.82 1.35
C GLU A 114 13.12 -4.30 0.26
N LEU A 115 12.94 -2.99 0.15
CA LEU A 115 12.15 -2.37 -0.91
C LEU A 115 12.78 -2.55 -2.29
N ARG A 116 14.12 -2.48 -2.37
CA ARG A 116 14.84 -2.78 -3.62
C ARG A 116 14.64 -4.22 -4.07
N LEU A 117 14.70 -5.18 -3.14
CA LEU A 117 14.47 -6.60 -3.43
C LEU A 117 13.02 -6.85 -3.86
N ALA A 118 12.05 -6.23 -3.19
CA ALA A 118 10.64 -6.34 -3.59
C ALA A 118 10.40 -5.82 -5.02
N ALA A 119 11.00 -4.68 -5.37
CA ALA A 119 10.93 -4.12 -6.72
C ALA A 119 11.61 -5.01 -7.77
N ALA A 120 12.81 -5.51 -7.47
CA ALA A 120 13.55 -6.41 -8.36
C ALA A 120 12.76 -7.70 -8.63
N ALA A 121 12.26 -8.34 -7.56
CA ALA A 121 11.47 -9.56 -7.68
C ALA A 121 10.21 -9.38 -8.53
N PHE A 122 9.55 -8.21 -8.45
CA PHE A 122 8.41 -7.91 -9.32
C PHE A 122 8.82 -7.81 -10.80
N CYS A 123 9.94 -7.16 -11.09
CA CYS A 123 10.42 -6.97 -12.46
C CYS A 123 11.05 -8.22 -13.08
N GLU A 124 11.60 -9.13 -12.26
CA GLU A 124 12.17 -10.40 -12.70
C GLU A 124 11.10 -11.46 -13.03
N ASP A 125 9.86 -11.25 -12.60
CA ASP A 125 8.73 -12.09 -12.95
C ASP A 125 8.23 -11.77 -14.37
N GLU A 126 8.42 -12.71 -15.29
CA GLU A 126 8.04 -12.62 -16.71
C GLU A 126 6.54 -12.36 -16.91
N GLY A 127 5.69 -12.66 -15.92
CA GLY A 127 4.25 -12.35 -15.95
C GLY A 127 3.93 -10.86 -15.72
N ASN A 128 4.88 -10.08 -15.20
CA ASN A 128 4.66 -8.68 -14.83
C ASN A 128 5.33 -7.68 -15.78
N VAL A 129 6.52 -8.02 -16.30
CA VAL A 129 7.31 -7.13 -17.16
C VAL A 129 7.86 -7.89 -18.37
N SER A 130 7.57 -7.39 -19.57
CA SER A 130 8.11 -7.92 -20.83
C SER A 130 8.81 -6.81 -21.61
N ILE A 131 10.01 -7.08 -22.13
CA ILE A 131 10.73 -6.16 -23.02
C ILE A 131 10.39 -6.53 -24.46
N ASN A 132 9.88 -5.57 -25.23
CA ASN A 132 9.68 -5.76 -26.66
C ASN A 132 10.99 -5.37 -27.38
N GLU A 133 11.76 -6.38 -27.80
CA GLU A 133 13.06 -6.18 -28.45
C GLU A 133 12.95 -5.64 -29.89
N ASP A 134 11.76 -5.70 -30.51
CA ASP A 134 11.53 -5.27 -31.90
C ASP A 134 11.32 -3.76 -32.06
N LYS A 135 11.35 -2.99 -30.97
CA LYS A 135 11.15 -1.53 -30.95
C LYS A 135 12.41 -0.74 -30.54
N ARG A 136 13.60 -1.30 -30.77
CA ARG A 136 14.86 -0.65 -30.43
C ARG A 136 15.35 0.32 -31.51
#